data_AF-A0A149RLB8-F1
#
_entry.id   AF-A0A149RLB8-F1
#
_cell.length_a   1.000
_cell.length_b   1.000
_cell.length_c   1.000
_cell.angle_alpha   90.00
_cell.angle_beta   90.00
_cell.angle_gamma   90.00
#
_symmetry.space_group_name_H-M   'P 1'
#
loop_
_entity.id
_entity.type
_entity.pdbx_description
1 polymer ?
#
loop_
_entity_poly.entity_id
_entity_poly.type
_entity_poly.pdbx_seq_one_letter_code
_entity_poly.pdbx_strand_id
1 'polypeptide(L)'
;MYSWDLQDKNLNKIEIIKKDTFYCVSLSDLELGTFEFSLSGNFDNEKAYIDAELEKGNIYTVISRVDKTLKMHRKSDGDTVLRELLPYIEHAHYPQFSNETHCRKEALITKARILEKMGDYVAALSNYEEAAKIQSTNPIKKKITSLKKRIETLAAKAISNEKNSDRN
;
A
#
# COMPACT_ATOMS: atom_id res chain seq x y z
N MET A 1 -24.93 24.06 -8.40
CA MET A 1 -23.63 24.15 -7.71
C MET A 1 -23.93 24.05 -6.22
N TYR A 2 -23.55 22.96 -5.57
CA TYR A 2 -23.80 22.74 -4.14
C TYR A 2 -22.50 23.04 -3.39
N SER A 3 -22.50 24.11 -2.61
CA SER A 3 -21.40 24.49 -1.71
C SER A 3 -21.79 24.06 -0.30
N TRP A 4 -20.89 23.33 0.36
CA TRP A 4 -21.03 22.95 1.77
C TRP A 4 -19.97 23.74 2.53
N ASP A 5 -20.41 24.57 3.47
CA ASP A 5 -19.53 25.35 4.32
C ASP A 5 -19.36 24.59 5.64
N LEU A 6 -18.17 24.01 5.84
CA LEU A 6 -17.81 23.31 7.07
C LEU A 6 -16.94 24.24 7.89
N GLN A 7 -17.50 24.80 8.97
CA GLN A 7 -16.75 25.65 9.89
C GLN A 7 -15.85 24.80 10.78
N ASP A 8 -14.55 24.78 10.46
CA ASP A 8 -13.49 24.31 11.36
C ASP A 8 -12.75 25.54 11.92
N LYS A 9 -12.44 25.52 13.22
CA LYS A 9 -11.84 26.67 13.93
C LYS A 9 -10.42 27.01 13.45
N ASN A 10 -9.77 26.07 12.77
CA ASN A 10 -8.41 26.23 12.26
C ASN A 10 -8.34 26.39 10.74
N LEU A 11 -9.48 26.44 10.03
CA LEU A 11 -9.53 26.61 8.58
C LEU A 11 -10.50 27.74 8.26
N ASN A 12 -9.99 28.81 7.65
CA ASN A 12 -10.79 30.01 7.40
C ASN A 12 -11.86 29.80 6.32
N LYS A 13 -11.65 28.84 5.41
CA LYS A 13 -12.63 28.47 4.38
C LYS A 13 -12.36 27.06 3.86
N ILE A 14 -13.43 26.29 3.71
CA ILE A 14 -13.44 25.03 2.95
C ILE A 14 -14.43 25.22 1.81
N GLU A 15 -13.96 25.10 0.57
CA GLU A 15 -14.82 25.19 -0.61
C GLU A 15 -14.81 23.87 -1.37
N ILE A 16 -15.97 23.24 -1.48
CA ILE A 16 -16.15 22.00 -2.26
C ILE A 16 -16.89 22.36 -3.55
N ILE A 17 -16.22 22.21 -4.68
CA ILE A 17 -16.77 22.46 -6.02
C ILE A 17 -16.98 21.13 -6.72
N LYS A 18 -18.24 20.75 -6.95
CA LYS A 18 -18.58 19.61 -7.81
C LYS A 18 -18.48 20.03 -9.28
N LYS A 19 -17.61 19.37 -10.05
CA LYS A 19 -17.48 19.52 -11.51
C LYS A 19 -17.70 18.16 -12.16
N ASP A 20 -18.84 17.97 -12.82
CA ASP A 20 -19.23 16.77 -13.57
C ASP A 20 -18.96 15.44 -12.83
N THR A 21 -17.75 14.87 -12.98
CA THR A 21 -17.31 13.57 -12.45
C THR A 21 -16.27 13.66 -11.30
N PHE A 22 -15.88 14.86 -10.87
CA PHE A 22 -14.92 15.06 -9.79
C PHE A 22 -15.30 16.20 -8.85
N TYR A 23 -14.73 16.18 -7.65
CA TYR A 23 -14.86 17.22 -6.64
C TYR A 23 -13.51 17.93 -6.49
N CYS A 24 -13.52 19.25 -6.52
CA CYS A 24 -12.38 20.06 -6.10
C CYS A 24 -12.61 20.52 -4.67
N VAL A 25 -11.65 20.32 -3.79
CA VAL A 25 -11.67 20.86 -2.43
C VAL A 25 -10.55 21.88 -2.33
N SER A 26 -10.93 23.12 -2.03
CA SER A 26 -10.00 24.20 -1.72
C SER A 26 -10.04 24.47 -0.22
N LEU A 27 -8.89 24.40 0.43
CA LEU A 27 -8.70 24.79 1.83
C LEU A 27 -7.88 26.07 1.85
N SER A 28 -8.34 27.09 2.58
CA SER A 28 -7.55 28.31 2.79
C SER A 28 -7.28 28.51 4.27
N ASP A 29 -6.01 28.68 4.59
CA ASP A 29 -5.52 29.05 5.92
C ASP A 29 -4.76 30.38 5.84
N LEU A 30 -4.87 31.21 6.89
CA LEU A 30 -4.28 32.57 6.90
C LEU A 30 -2.75 32.53 7.04
N GLU A 31 -2.20 31.50 7.67
CA GLU A 31 -0.76 31.35 7.89
C GLU A 31 -0.10 30.50 6.79
N LEU A 32 -0.80 29.49 6.29
CA LEU A 32 -0.24 28.50 5.37
C LEU A 32 -0.62 28.73 3.90
N GLY A 33 -1.55 29.64 3.60
CA GLY A 33 -2.01 29.96 2.24
C GLY A 33 -3.16 29.08 1.75
N THR A 34 -3.35 29.03 0.42
CA THR A 34 -4.43 28.25 -0.21
C THR A 34 -3.89 26.93 -0.75
N PHE A 35 -4.55 25.84 -0.39
CA PHE A 35 -4.26 24.50 -0.86
C PHE A 35 -5.45 23.97 -1.66
N GLU A 36 -5.20 23.60 -2.91
CA GLU A 36 -6.21 22.98 -3.76
C GLU A 36 -5.87 21.51 -3.97
N PHE A 37 -6.85 20.63 -3.80
CA PHE A 37 -6.75 19.24 -4.22
C PHE A 37 -8.03 18.76 -4.88
N SER A 38 -7.86 17.90 -5.89
CA SER A 38 -8.97 17.33 -6.67
C SER A 38 -9.17 15.87 -6.29
N LEU A 39 -10.40 15.53 -5.94
CA LEU A 39 -10.88 14.17 -5.69
C LEU A 39 -11.66 13.69 -6.92
N SER A 40 -11.14 12.70 -7.64
CA SER A 40 -11.82 12.09 -8.80
C SER A 40 -12.29 10.67 -8.48
N GLY A 41 -13.59 10.37 -8.58
CA GLY A 41 -14.12 9.01 -8.37
C GLY A 41 -15.66 8.97 -8.21
N ASN A 42 -16.29 7.88 -8.68
CA ASN A 42 -17.73 7.62 -8.51
C ASN A 42 -18.02 7.01 -7.13
N PHE A 43 -18.74 7.71 -6.25
CA PHE A 43 -19.01 7.29 -4.85
C PHE A 43 -19.72 5.92 -4.67
N ASP A 44 -20.25 5.30 -5.74
CA ASP A 44 -21.19 4.18 -5.65
C ASP A 44 -20.59 2.76 -5.74
N ASN A 45 -19.27 2.61 -5.67
CA ASN A 45 -18.68 1.29 -5.45
C ASN A 45 -17.43 1.46 -4.60
N GLU A 46 -17.23 0.55 -3.63
CA GLU A 46 -16.05 0.48 -2.75
C GLU A 46 -14.70 0.45 -3.50
N LYS A 47 -14.73 0.34 -4.84
CA LYS A 47 -13.62 0.52 -5.78
C LYS A 47 -13.15 1.97 -5.96
N ALA A 48 -14.01 2.97 -5.73
CA ALA A 48 -13.71 4.37 -6.00
C ALA A 48 -12.77 5.04 -4.99
N TYR A 49 -12.53 4.41 -3.84
CA TYR A 49 -11.57 4.91 -2.86
C TYR A 49 -10.11 4.61 -3.24
N ILE A 50 -9.90 3.66 -4.15
CA ILE A 50 -8.58 3.21 -4.62
C ILE A 50 -8.11 4.09 -5.78
N ASP A 51 -9.00 4.41 -6.74
CA ASP A 51 -8.64 5.17 -7.95
C ASP A 51 -8.45 6.69 -7.73
N ALA A 52 -9.09 7.30 -6.73
CA ALA A 52 -8.99 8.75 -6.50
C ALA A 52 -7.65 9.23 -5.89
N GLU A 53 -6.95 8.36 -5.16
CA GLU A 53 -5.81 8.75 -4.32
C GLU A 53 -4.48 8.08 -4.71
N LEU A 54 -4.49 7.03 -5.52
CA LEU A 54 -3.26 6.28 -5.80
C LEU A 54 -2.50 6.73 -7.05
N GLU A 55 -3.12 7.51 -7.95
CA GLU A 55 -2.40 8.19 -9.06
C GLU A 55 -1.78 9.54 -8.64
N LYS A 56 -2.08 10.03 -7.43
CA LYS A 56 -1.58 11.32 -6.91
C LYS A 56 -1.02 11.27 -5.49
N GLY A 57 -1.16 10.14 -4.79
CA GLY A 57 -0.68 9.95 -3.43
C GLY A 57 0.82 9.66 -3.39
N ASN A 58 1.52 10.28 -2.46
CA ASN A 58 2.92 9.92 -2.21
C ASN A 58 3.03 8.53 -1.55
N ILE A 59 4.22 7.94 -1.60
CA ILE A 59 4.49 6.58 -1.09
C ILE A 59 4.00 6.31 0.33
N TYR A 60 4.00 7.29 1.24
CA TYR A 60 3.53 7.09 2.62
C TYR A 60 2.01 6.91 2.69
N THR A 61 1.25 7.62 1.84
CA THR A 61 -0.21 7.46 1.75
C THR A 61 -0.55 6.06 1.25
N VAL A 62 0.17 5.59 0.22
CA VAL A 62 0.01 4.23 -0.32
C VAL A 62 0.31 3.19 0.77
N ILE A 63 1.45 3.31 1.46
CA ILE A 63 1.84 2.38 2.54
C ILE A 63 0.80 2.33 3.66
N SER A 64 0.33 3.48 4.14
CA SER A 64 -0.69 3.56 5.20
C SER A 64 -1.99 2.84 4.82
N ARG A 65 -2.41 2.95 3.56
CA ARG A 65 -3.60 2.28 3.02
C ARG A 65 -3.40 0.77 2.88
N VAL A 66 -2.23 0.35 2.37
CA VAL A 66 -1.85 -1.06 2.33
C VAL A 66 -1.88 -1.66 3.74
N ASP A 67 -1.34 -0.95 4.73
CA ASP A 67 -1.34 -1.40 6.12
C ASP A 67 -2.74 -1.59 6.69
N LYS A 68 -3.67 -0.68 6.39
CA LYS A 68 -5.09 -0.83 6.77
C LYS A 68 -5.70 -2.05 6.08
N THR A 69 -5.46 -2.22 4.79
CA THR A 69 -5.99 -3.35 4.00
C THR A 69 -5.46 -4.69 4.52
N LEU A 70 -4.15 -4.78 4.80
CA LEU A 70 -3.52 -5.98 5.37
C LEU A 70 -4.07 -6.37 6.75
N LYS A 71 -4.54 -5.39 7.54
CA LYS A 71 -5.20 -5.60 8.84
C LYS A 71 -6.64 -6.10 8.67
N MET A 72 -7.36 -5.60 7.67
CA MET A 72 -8.76 -5.97 7.41
C MET A 72 -8.90 -7.37 6.79
N HIS A 73 -8.01 -7.74 5.87
CA HIS A 73 -8.09 -9.06 5.22
C HIS A 73 -7.35 -10.15 5.99
N ARG A 74 -8.02 -11.30 6.19
CA ARG A 74 -7.39 -12.56 6.65
C ARG A 74 -6.59 -13.19 5.50
N LYS A 75 -5.77 -14.21 5.81
CA LYS A 75 -4.78 -14.82 4.89
C LYS A 75 -5.34 -15.37 3.56
N SER A 76 -6.65 -15.58 3.41
CA SER A 76 -7.24 -16.28 2.26
C SER A 76 -8.22 -15.45 1.43
N ASP A 77 -8.75 -14.34 1.95
CA ASP A 77 -9.99 -13.75 1.41
C ASP A 77 -9.75 -12.43 0.66
N GLY A 78 -8.49 -12.07 0.39
CA GLY A 78 -8.14 -10.77 -0.18
C GLY A 78 -7.07 -10.81 -1.28
N ASP A 79 -6.76 -11.98 -1.84
CA ASP A 79 -5.62 -12.12 -2.79
C ASP A 79 -5.73 -11.17 -3.99
N THR A 80 -6.94 -11.03 -4.55
CA THR A 80 -7.22 -10.11 -5.66
C THR A 80 -6.97 -8.65 -5.27
N VAL A 81 -7.52 -8.20 -4.14
CA VAL A 81 -7.35 -6.83 -3.63
C VAL A 81 -5.87 -6.56 -3.31
N LEU A 82 -5.19 -7.53 -2.70
CA LEU A 82 -3.77 -7.42 -2.36
C LEU A 82 -2.88 -7.35 -3.61
N ARG A 83 -3.21 -8.10 -4.65
CA ARG A 83 -2.50 -8.04 -5.95
C ARG A 83 -2.72 -6.70 -6.64
N GLU A 84 -3.93 -6.16 -6.61
CA GLU A 84 -4.26 -4.84 -7.14
C GLU A 84 -3.46 -3.72 -6.46
N LEU A 85 -3.03 -3.90 -5.20
CA LEU A 85 -2.22 -2.90 -4.49
C LEU A 85 -0.76 -2.80 -4.95
N LEU A 86 -0.21 -3.82 -5.61
CA LEU A 86 1.22 -3.87 -5.96
C LEU A 86 1.65 -2.76 -6.93
N PRO A 87 0.95 -2.51 -8.06
CA PRO A 87 1.34 -1.45 -8.99
C PRO A 87 1.38 -0.07 -8.34
N TYR A 88 0.48 0.20 -7.38
CA TYR A 88 0.44 1.50 -6.72
C TYR A 88 1.66 1.75 -5.83
N ILE A 89 2.28 0.70 -5.27
CA ILE A 89 3.55 0.86 -4.53
C ILE A 89 4.69 1.18 -5.50
N GLU A 90 4.69 0.57 -6.68
CA GLU A 90 5.76 0.72 -7.68
C GLU A 90 5.73 2.09 -8.36
N HIS A 91 4.54 2.65 -8.56
CA HIS A 91 4.34 3.93 -9.25
C HIS A 91 4.16 5.13 -8.31
N ALA A 92 4.13 4.91 -6.99
CA ALA A 92 3.96 6.00 -6.03
C ALA A 92 5.15 6.97 -6.05
N HIS A 93 4.85 8.26 -6.11
CA HIS A 93 5.86 9.30 -6.07
C HIS A 93 6.46 9.46 -4.66
N TYR A 94 7.74 9.81 -4.59
CA TYR A 94 8.37 10.20 -3.34
C TYR A 94 7.98 11.65 -2.99
N PRO A 95 7.66 11.96 -1.72
CA PRO A 95 7.42 13.34 -1.30
C PRO A 95 8.66 14.22 -1.52
N GLN A 96 8.44 15.48 -1.90
CA GLN A 96 9.47 16.45 -2.31
C GLN A 96 10.60 16.67 -1.28
N PHE A 97 10.32 16.48 0.02
CA PHE A 97 11.29 16.64 1.10
C PHE A 97 11.57 15.33 1.84
N SER A 98 11.28 14.19 1.22
CA SER A 98 11.49 12.88 1.82
C SER A 98 12.90 12.36 1.55
N ASN A 99 13.35 11.47 2.43
CA ASN A 99 14.54 10.67 2.15
C ASN A 99 14.14 9.54 1.19
N GLU A 100 14.55 9.64 -0.08
CA GLU A 100 14.23 8.65 -1.13
C GLU A 100 14.68 7.24 -0.77
N THR A 101 15.86 7.11 -0.15
CA THR A 101 16.40 5.83 0.31
C THR A 101 15.50 5.19 1.37
N HIS A 102 14.99 6.00 2.31
CA HIS A 102 14.00 5.55 3.28
C HIS A 102 12.68 5.15 2.61
N CYS A 103 12.17 5.98 1.69
CA CYS A 103 10.95 5.70 0.93
C CYS A 103 11.02 4.38 0.17
N ARG A 104 12.12 4.15 -0.56
CA ARG A 104 12.38 2.92 -1.31
C ARG A 104 12.39 1.70 -0.39
N LYS A 105 13.05 1.81 0.77
CA LYS A 105 13.09 0.73 1.76
C LYS A 105 11.69 0.40 2.28
N GLU A 106 10.89 1.39 2.63
CA GLU A 106 9.52 1.17 3.12
C GLU A 106 8.60 0.60 2.02
N ALA A 107 8.77 1.03 0.77
CA ALA A 107 8.08 0.45 -0.39
C ALA A 107 8.37 -1.05 -0.54
N LEU A 108 9.66 -1.45 -0.50
CA LEU A 108 10.09 -2.84 -0.57
C LEU A 108 9.52 -3.69 0.58
N ILE A 109 9.56 -3.17 1.81
CA ILE A 109 8.97 -3.85 2.99
C ILE A 109 7.47 -4.04 2.80
N THR A 110 6.79 -3.04 2.28
CA THR A 110 5.33 -3.06 2.10
C THR A 110 4.93 -4.06 1.02
N LYS A 111 5.64 -4.05 -0.12
CA LYS A 111 5.51 -5.05 -1.19
C LYS A 111 5.76 -6.47 -0.68
N ALA A 112 6.81 -6.67 0.12
CA ALA A 112 7.11 -7.98 0.72
C ALA A 112 5.98 -8.49 1.63
N ARG A 113 5.32 -7.60 2.39
CA ARG A 113 4.20 -7.95 3.27
C ARG A 113 2.95 -8.36 2.49
N ILE A 114 2.67 -7.70 1.37
CA ILE A 114 1.59 -8.10 0.45
C ILE A 114 1.88 -9.52 -0.05
N LEU A 115 3.06 -9.75 -0.62
CA LEU A 115 3.45 -11.06 -1.18
C LEU A 115 3.44 -12.18 -0.13
N GLU A 116 3.91 -11.90 1.10
CA GLU A 116 3.83 -12.84 2.22
C GLU A 116 2.38 -13.22 2.56
N LYS A 117 1.46 -12.24 2.50
CA LYS A 117 0.05 -12.45 2.79
C LYS A 117 -0.65 -13.25 1.68
N MET A 118 -0.27 -13.03 0.42
CA MET A 118 -0.70 -13.79 -0.76
C MET A 118 -0.12 -15.22 -0.80
N GLY A 119 0.91 -15.49 0.01
CA GLY A 119 1.58 -16.79 0.05
C GLY A 119 2.75 -16.95 -0.93
N ASP A 120 3.08 -15.91 -1.69
CA ASP A 120 4.29 -15.86 -2.52
C ASP A 120 5.52 -15.55 -1.64
N TYR A 121 5.95 -16.57 -0.90
CA TYR A 121 7.06 -16.43 0.05
C TYR A 121 8.40 -16.18 -0.65
N VAL A 122 8.56 -16.62 -1.91
CA VAL A 122 9.82 -16.44 -2.67
C VAL A 122 9.97 -14.98 -3.09
N ALA A 123 8.93 -14.39 -3.69
CA ALA A 123 8.96 -12.98 -4.05
C ALA A 123 9.01 -12.08 -2.79
N ALA A 124 8.31 -12.46 -1.72
CA ALA A 124 8.38 -11.75 -0.45
C ALA A 124 9.81 -11.74 0.13
N LEU A 125 10.50 -12.89 0.09
CA LEU A 125 11.88 -13.00 0.56
C LEU A 125 12.81 -12.07 -0.23
N SER A 126 12.72 -12.08 -1.56
CA SER A 126 13.53 -11.23 -2.43
C SER A 126 13.39 -9.74 -2.07
N ASN A 127 12.15 -9.26 -1.89
CA ASN A 127 11.89 -7.85 -1.53
C ASN A 127 12.43 -7.51 -0.12
N TYR A 128 12.34 -8.41 0.86
CA TYR A 128 12.94 -8.19 2.18
C TYR A 128 14.48 -8.15 2.13
N GLU A 129 15.10 -8.98 1.30
CA GLU A 129 16.56 -8.97 1.10
C GLU A 129 17.01 -7.67 0.43
N GLU A 130 16.26 -7.14 -0.54
CA GLU A 130 16.52 -5.82 -1.12
C GLU A 130 16.37 -4.69 -0.10
N ALA A 131 15.32 -4.72 0.73
CA ALA A 131 15.17 -3.74 1.81
C ALA A 131 16.34 -3.80 2.81
N ALA A 132 16.85 -5.00 3.10
CA ALA A 132 18.00 -5.20 3.98
C ALA A 132 19.31 -4.64 3.43
N LYS A 133 19.47 -4.57 2.09
CA LYS A 133 20.62 -3.93 1.43
C LYS A 133 20.63 -2.41 1.66
N ILE A 134 19.45 -1.80 1.75
CA ILE A 134 19.31 -0.37 2.03
C ILE A 134 19.56 -0.08 3.52
N GLN A 135 18.83 -0.77 4.39
CA GLN A 135 19.00 -0.64 5.84
C GLN A 135 18.70 -1.96 6.52
N SER A 136 19.75 -2.61 7.01
CA SER A 136 19.63 -3.88 7.70
C SER A 136 19.18 -3.67 9.14
N THR A 137 17.90 -3.93 9.42
CA THR A 137 17.32 -3.84 10.77
C THR A 137 17.02 -5.23 11.35
N ASN A 138 16.98 -5.34 12.67
CA ASN A 138 16.63 -6.61 13.35
C ASN A 138 15.26 -7.17 12.92
N PRO A 139 14.20 -6.36 12.76
CA PRO A 139 12.92 -6.86 12.24
C PRO A 139 13.03 -7.49 10.84
N ILE A 140 13.77 -6.85 9.92
CA ILE A 140 13.94 -7.36 8.55
C ILE A 140 14.72 -8.69 8.56
N LYS A 141 15.82 -8.76 9.34
CA LYS A 141 16.61 -9.99 9.49
C LYS A 141 15.76 -11.15 10.00
N LYS A 142 14.94 -10.92 11.04
CA LYS A 142 14.02 -11.94 11.57
C LYS A 142 13.03 -12.43 10.50
N LYS A 143 12.49 -11.52 9.69
CA LYS A 143 11.58 -11.86 8.60
C LYS A 143 12.24 -12.70 7.51
N ILE A 144 13.45 -12.34 7.09
CA ILE A 144 14.25 -13.11 6.12
C ILE A 144 14.47 -14.55 6.61
N THR A 145 14.96 -14.72 7.85
CA THR A 145 15.20 -16.06 8.42
C THR A 145 13.91 -16.88 8.51
N SER A 146 12.81 -16.26 8.94
CA SER A 146 11.51 -16.93 9.03
C SER A 146 10.99 -17.39 7.67
N LEU A 147 11.16 -16.59 6.61
CA LEU A 147 10.70 -16.92 5.27
C LEU A 147 11.54 -18.05 4.65
N LYS A 148 12.86 -18.01 4.80
CA LYS A 148 13.77 -19.09 4.34
C LYS A 148 13.35 -20.45 4.89
N LYS A 149 13.17 -20.54 6.22
CA LYS A 149 12.69 -21.77 6.88
C LYS A 149 11.33 -22.23 6.36
N ARG A 150 10.42 -21.30 6.08
CA ARG A 150 9.08 -21.63 5.59
C ARG A 150 9.10 -22.17 4.16
N ILE A 151 9.91 -21.58 3.28
CA ILE A 151 10.12 -22.04 1.91
C ILE A 151 10.71 -23.45 1.92
N GLU A 152 11.75 -23.70 2.72
CA GLU A 152 12.36 -25.03 2.89
C GLU A 152 11.33 -26.07 3.36
N THR A 153 10.49 -25.71 4.34
CA THR A 153 9.45 -26.61 4.86
C THR A 153 8.40 -26.94 3.80
N LEU A 154 8.00 -25.97 2.97
CA LEU A 154 7.04 -26.19 1.89
C LEU A 154 7.62 -27.03 0.76
N ALA A 155 8.89 -26.79 0.39
CA ALA A 155 9.60 -27.59 -0.59
C ALA A 155 9.75 -29.06 -0.14
N ALA A 156 10.13 -29.29 1.12
CA ALA A 156 10.23 -30.64 1.69
C ALA A 156 8.90 -31.39 1.66
N LYS A 157 7.79 -30.70 1.95
CA LYS A 157 6.43 -31.29 1.89
C LYS A 157 6.00 -31.65 0.47
N ALA A 158 6.31 -30.81 -0.52
CA ALA A 158 5.99 -31.09 -1.92
C ALA A 158 6.69 -32.38 -2.39
N ILE A 159 7.99 -32.52 -2.10
CA ILE A 159 8.80 -33.70 -2.46
C ILE A 159 8.27 -34.97 -1.79
N SER A 160 7.80 -34.90 -0.53
CA SER A 160 7.23 -36.08 0.15
C SER A 160 5.88 -36.52 -0.43
N ASN A 161 5.09 -35.58 -0.97
CA ASN A 161 3.79 -35.90 -1.56
C ASN A 161 3.94 -36.55 -2.93
N GLU A 162 4.89 -36.10 -3.75
CA GLU A 162 5.19 -36.71 -5.06
C GLU A 162 5.65 -38.17 -4.92
N LYS A 163 6.52 -38.48 -3.94
CA LYS A 163 7.00 -39.85 -3.69
C LYS A 163 5.92 -40.83 -3.22
N ASN A 164 4.81 -40.35 -2.68
CA ASN A 164 3.68 -41.17 -2.27
C ASN A 164 2.62 -41.33 -3.36
N SER A 165 2.57 -40.40 -4.33
CA SER A 165 1.74 -40.48 -5.54
C SER A 165 2.21 -41.60 -6.48
N ASP A 166 3.54 -41.74 -6.67
CA ASP A 166 4.13 -42.72 -7.58
C ASP A 166 4.10 -44.18 -7.05
N ARG A 167 3.53 -44.41 -5.87
CA ARG A 167 3.43 -45.74 -5.22
C ARG A 167 2.00 -46.31 -5.18
N ASN A 168 1.01 -45.58 -5.69
CA ASN A 168 -0.38 -46.03 -5.86
C ASN A 168 -0.68 -46.27 -7.34
#